data_AF-A0A3D5I8Y5-F1
#
_entry.id   AF-A0A3D5I8Y5-F1
#
_cell.length_a   1.000
_cell.length_b   1.000
_cell.length_c   1.000
_cell.angle_alpha   90.00
_cell.angle_beta   90.00
_cell.angle_gamma   90.00
#
_symmetry.space_group_name_H-M   'P 1'
#
loop_
_entity.id
_entity.type
_entity.pdbx_description
1 polymer ?
#
loop_
_entity_poly.entity_id
_entity_poly.type
_entity_poly.pdbx_seq_one_letter_code
_entity_poly.pdbx_strand_id
1 'polypeptide(L)' 'MQISIAGKNTDTGGAFQKHAETALTGAVSKYFDRAVSGSITLEKSTAGFETRIRVNLTRRIEMEASGRANDAH' A
#
# COMPACT_ATOMS: atom_id res chain seq x y z
N MET A 1 -4.40 4.34 -12.07
CA MET A 1 -4.12 4.76 -10.68
C MET A 1 -2.62 4.97 -10.55
N GLN A 2 -2.15 6.10 -9.98
CA GLN A 2 -0.73 6.31 -9.72
C GLN A 2 -0.39 5.80 -8.31
N ILE A 3 0.53 4.83 -8.21
CA ILE A 3 0.87 4.17 -6.94
C ILE A 3 2.30 4.54 -6.57
N SER A 4 2.50 5.03 -5.34
CA SER A 4 3.81 5.33 -4.78
C SER A 4 4.09 4.40 -3.61
N ILE A 5 5.23 3.70 -3.66
CA ILE A 5 5.62 2.74 -2.64
C ILE A 5 6.89 3.26 -1.97
N ALA A 6 6.86 3.40 -0.65
CA ALA A 6 7.97 3.90 0.14
C ALA A 6 8.32 2.91 1.25
N GLY A 7 9.61 2.66 1.44
CA GLY A 7 10.13 1.94 2.58
C GLY A 7 10.65 2.92 3.64
N LYS A 8 10.18 2.79 4.87
CA LYS A 8 10.70 3.52 6.04
C LYS A 8 11.57 2.56 6.84
N ASN A 9 12.87 2.87 6.90
CA ASN A 9 13.91 2.03 7.51
C ASN A 9 14.08 0.63 6.86
N THR A 10 13.57 0.45 5.64
CA THR A 10 13.70 -0.80 4.90
C THR A 10 13.71 -0.54 3.40
N ASP A 11 14.47 -1.33 2.66
CA ASP A 11 14.39 -1.38 1.20
C ASP A 11 13.19 -2.23 0.79
N THR A 12 12.17 -1.57 0.24
CA THR A 12 11.05 -2.24 -0.45
C THR A 12 11.56 -2.76 -1.78
N GLY A 13 12.13 -3.97 -1.80
CA GLY A 13 12.60 -4.61 -3.02
C GLY A 13 11.52 -4.72 -4.11
N GLY A 14 11.93 -4.89 -5.37
CA GLY A 14 11.01 -4.91 -6.52
C GLY A 14 9.91 -5.97 -6.45
N ALA A 15 10.16 -7.09 -5.77
CA ALA A 15 9.18 -8.14 -5.54
C ALA A 15 8.01 -7.65 -4.67
N PHE A 16 8.31 -6.95 -3.55
CA PHE A 16 7.29 -6.37 -2.69
C PHE A 16 6.50 -5.30 -3.44
N GLN A 17 7.18 -4.44 -4.19
CA GLN A 17 6.52 -3.39 -4.96
C GLN A 17 5.49 -3.97 -5.93
N LYS A 18 5.88 -4.98 -6.72
CA LYS A 18 4.99 -5.63 -7.69
C LYS A 18 3.83 -6.36 -7.00
N HIS A 19 4.09 -7.02 -5.88
CA HIS A 19 3.05 -7.69 -5.10
C HIS A 19 2.04 -6.70 -4.54
N ALA A 20 2.51 -5.65 -3.88
CA ALA A 20 1.69 -4.61 -3.29
C ALA A 20 0.87 -3.86 -4.35
N GLU A 21 1.46 -3.57 -5.51
CA GLU A 21 0.77 -2.95 -6.64
C GLU A 21 -0.38 -3.82 -7.16
N THR A 22 -0.13 -5.12 -7.35
CA THR A 22 -1.12 -6.09 -7.84
C THR A 22 -2.25 -6.27 -6.83
N ALA A 23 -1.91 -6.44 -5.55
CA ALA A 23 -2.88 -6.61 -4.47
C ALA A 23 -3.77 -5.38 -4.31
N LEU A 24 -3.18 -4.18 -4.30
CA LEU A 24 -3.91 -2.93 -4.16
C LEU A 24 -4.84 -2.68 -5.36
N THR A 25 -4.31 -2.85 -6.57
CA THR A 25 -5.11 -2.67 -7.80
C THR A 25 -6.27 -3.66 -7.84
N GLY A 26 -6.02 -4.94 -7.54
CA GLY A 26 -7.08 -5.96 -7.51
C GLY A 26 -8.16 -5.71 -6.45
N ALA A 27 -7.80 -5.15 -5.29
CA ALA A 27 -8.75 -4.79 -4.25
C ALA A 27 -9.58 -3.54 -4.62
N VAL A 28 -8.91 -2.49 -5.11
CA VAL A 28 -9.53 -1.20 -5.43
C VAL A 28 -10.41 -1.29 -6.68
N SER A 29 -9.95 -1.95 -7.74
CA SER A 29 -10.69 -2.08 -9.00
C SER A 29 -12.05 -2.78 -8.87
N LYS A 30 -12.28 -3.57 -7.80
CA LYS A 30 -13.59 -4.19 -7.53
C LYS A 30 -14.68 -3.18 -7.19
N TYR A 31 -14.30 -2.06 -6.57
CA TYR A 31 -15.23 -1.10 -6.00
C TYR A 31 -15.08 0.31 -6.59
N PHE A 32 -13.91 0.63 -7.14
CA PHE A 32 -13.56 1.96 -7.61
C PHE A 32 -12.80 1.90 -8.94
N ASP A 33 -13.53 2.11 -10.03
CA ASP A 33 -12.98 2.11 -11.39
C ASP A 33 -12.10 3.36 -11.68
N ARG A 34 -12.25 4.43 -10.87
CA ARG A 34 -11.60 5.75 -11.07
C ARG A 34 -10.67 6.18 -9.93
N ALA A 35 -10.00 5.25 -9.26
CA ALA A 35 -9.04 5.60 -8.21
C ALA A 35 -7.91 6.50 -8.75
N VAL A 36 -7.66 7.60 -8.04
CA VAL A 36 -6.77 8.70 -8.46
C VAL A 36 -5.32 8.36 -8.12
N SER A 37 -5.03 8.08 -6.85
CA SER A 37 -3.68 7.78 -6.39
C SER A 37 -3.67 6.84 -5.19
N GLY A 38 -2.59 6.08 -5.03
CA GLY A 38 -2.34 5.22 -3.89
C GLY A 38 -0.93 5.44 -3.34
N SER A 39 -0.78 5.37 -2.02
CA SER A 39 0.50 5.45 -1.33
C SER A 39 0.62 4.29 -0.36
N ILE A 40 1.68 3.50 -0.51
CA ILE A 40 1.99 2.35 0.35
C ILE A 40 3.28 2.68 1.08
N THR A 41 3.26 2.57 2.40
CA THR A 41 4.44 2.74 3.25
C THR A 41 4.68 1.46 4.03
N LEU A 42 5.83 0.84 3.78
CA LEU A 42 6.30 -0.30 4.57
C LEU A 42 7.30 0.22 5.60
N GLU A 43 6.99 0.04 6.87
CA GLU A 43 7.89 0.33 7.98
C GLU A 43 8.39 -0.98 8.58
N LYS A 44 9.71 -1.12 8.70
CA LYS A 44 10.32 -2.22 9.46
C LYS A 44 10.63 -1.72 10.87
N SER A 45 10.01 -2.36 11.86
CA SER A 45 10.23 -2.12 13.29
C SER A 45 10.82 -3.37 13.95
N THR A 46 11.38 -3.22 15.15
CA THR A 46 12.01 -4.33 15.90
C THR A 46 11.03 -5.47 16.22
N ALA A 47 9.73 -5.18 16.25
CA ALA A 47 8.65 -6.12 16.54
C ALA A 47 7.96 -6.71 15.29
N GLY A 48 8.37 -6.34 14.07
CA GLY A 48 7.75 -6.81 12.82
C GLY A 48 7.66 -5.75 11.73
N PHE A 49 6.80 -6.00 10.75
CA PHE A 49 6.52 -5.12 9.63
C PHE A 49 5.17 -4.43 9.81
N GLU A 50 5.14 -3.12 9.67
CA GLU A 50 3.92 -2.32 9.59
C GLU A 50 3.75 -1.81 8.17
N THR A 51 2.61 -2.12 7.55
CA THR A 51 2.24 -1.63 6.23
C THR A 51 1.08 -0.66 6.37
N ARG A 52 1.24 0.55 5.86
CA ARG A 52 0.19 1.56 5.79
C ARG A 52 -0.13 1.86 4.34
N ILE A 53 -1.41 1.83 4.01
CA ILE A 53 -1.92 2.06 2.66
C ILE A 53 -2.89 3.24 2.73
N ARG A 54 -2.66 4.25 1.89
CA ARG A 54 -3.59 5.36 1.67
C ARG A 54 -4.00 5.39 0.21
N VAL A 55 -5.30 5.46 -0.07
CA VAL A 55 -5.83 5.53 -1.43
C VAL A 55 -6.78 6.71 -1.56
N ASN A 56 -6.51 7.55 -2.55
CA ASN A 56 -7.39 8.64 -2.97
C ASN A 56 -8.29 8.12 -4.08
N LEU A 57 -9.57 7.90 -3.78
CA LEU A 57 -10.51 7.19 -4.64
C LEU A 57 -11.25 8.13 -5.60
N THR A 58 -11.80 9.25 -5.11
CA THR A 58 -12.31 10.41 -5.88
C THR A 58 -12.96 11.43 -4.91
N ARG A 59 -13.14 12.69 -5.35
CA ARG A 59 -13.90 13.79 -4.69
C ARG A 59 -14.01 13.70 -3.16
N ARG A 60 -12.93 14.08 -2.47
CA ARG A 60 -12.82 14.18 -0.99
C ARG A 60 -12.96 12.86 -0.21
N ILE A 61 -12.84 11.70 -0.88
CA ILE A 61 -12.79 10.40 -0.22
C ILE A 61 -11.36 9.88 -0.23
N GLU A 62 -10.79 9.75 0.96
CA GLU A 62 -9.54 9.06 1.23
C GLU A 62 -9.85 7.78 2.04
N MET A 63 -9.23 6.68 1.64
CA MET A 63 -9.24 5.43 2.38
C MET A 63 -7.85 5.22 2.97
N GLU A 64 -7.79 4.96 4.28
CA GLU A 64 -6.57 4.55 4.95
C GLU A 64 -6.76 3.16 5.56
N ALA A 65 -5.77 2.30 5.37
CA ALA A 65 -5.68 0.99 6.00
C ALA A 65 -4.27 0.80 6.57
N SER A 66 -4.17 0.10 7.70
CA SER A 66 -2.90 -0.31 8.28
C SER A 66 -2.95 -1.79 8.65
N GLY A 67 -1.83 -2.46 8.48
CA GLY A 67 -1.64 -3.86 8.83
C GLY A 67 -0.29 -4.04 9.52
N ARG A 68 -0.25 -4.92 10.51
CA ARG A 68 0.98 -5.34 11.18
C ARG A 68 1.13 -6.83 11.03
N ALA A 69 2.31 -7.28 10.65
CA ALA A 69 2.64 -8.68 10.50
C ALA A 69 4.05 -8.93 11.03
N ASN A 70 4.29 -10.15 11.53
CA ASN A 70 5.64 -10.58 11.94
C ASN A 70 6.55 -10.83 10.73
N ASP A 71 5.97 -10.97 9.54
CA ASP A 71 6.66 -11.21 8.27
C ASP A 71 6.17 -10.22 7.20
N ALA A 72 6.96 -10.03 6.13
CA ALA A 72 6.69 -9.05 5.09
C ALA A 72 5.80 -9.57 3.95
N HIS A 73 5.32 -10.81 4.06
CA HIS A 73 4.51 -11.52 3.07
C HIS A 73 3.02 -11.49 3.33
#